data_AF-J8Q4M4-F1
#
_entry.id   AF-J8Q4M4-F1
#
_cell.length_a   1.000
_cell.length_b   1.000
_cell.length_c   1.000
_cell.angle_alpha   90.00
_cell.angle_beta   90.00
_cell.angle_gamma   90.00
#
_symmetry.space_group_name_H-M   'P 1'
#
loop_
_entity.id
_entity.type
_entity.pdbx_description
1 polymer ?
#
loop_
_entity_poly.entity_id
_entity_poly.type
_entity_poly.pdbx_seq_one_letter_code
_entity_poly.pdbx_strand_id
1 'polypeptide(L)'
;MTRYYCEYCHSYLTHDTLSVRKSHLVGKNHLRITADYYRNKARDVSSKHDHKKHHRGKRGRKERENAKEIANADANANEKIKVTCLSNREKKRNLRVKKTNQKELAQNSINTLQLLYDGSPGYSKVFIDANRFDIGDLVKASKLPQRANERSAQHAPRQTSRSRDETCESNPYPRLTNPKRLEPPKILSQWSNTIPKTSIFFSTDILQTTIKESKKRILPDGARKPLSSNGLKRRRYGN
;
A
#
# COMPACT_ATOMS: atom_id res chain seq x y z
N MET A 1 -23.98 23.01 33.15
CA MET A 1 -22.63 22.67 32.65
C MET A 1 -22.72 21.41 31.82
N THR A 2 -22.68 21.51 30.50
CA THR A 2 -22.56 20.35 29.61
C THR A 2 -21.13 19.81 29.72
N ARG A 3 -20.98 18.53 30.10
CA ARG A 3 -19.72 17.81 30.05
C ARG A 3 -19.62 17.13 28.70
N TYR A 4 -18.45 17.15 28.06
CA TYR A 4 -18.21 16.45 26.80
C TYR A 4 -17.56 15.10 27.06
N TYR A 5 -18.13 14.04 26.49
CA TYR A 5 -17.52 12.71 26.50
C TYR A 5 -17.01 12.37 25.10
N CYS A 6 -15.75 11.96 25.01
CA CYS A 6 -15.18 11.50 23.76
C CYS A 6 -15.28 9.97 23.67
N GLU A 7 -16.11 9.47 22.76
CA GLU A 7 -16.34 8.04 22.55
C GLU A 7 -15.07 7.28 22.15
N TYR A 8 -14.15 7.93 21.42
CA TYR A 8 -12.90 7.30 21.01
C TYR A 8 -11.88 7.24 22.14
N CYS A 9 -11.73 8.31 22.92
CA CYS A 9 -10.75 8.39 24.00
C CYS A 9 -11.25 7.75 25.31
N HIS A 10 -12.55 7.43 25.39
CA HIS A 10 -13.24 6.99 26.60
C HIS A 10 -13.01 7.89 27.82
N SER A 11 -12.93 9.21 27.60
CA SER A 11 -12.60 10.20 28.62
C SER A 11 -13.61 11.35 28.66
N TYR A 12 -13.94 11.82 29.86
CA TYR A 12 -14.73 13.03 30.06
C TYR A 12 -13.86 14.28 30.08
N LEU A 13 -14.37 15.38 29.51
CA LEU A 13 -13.78 16.70 29.54
C LEU A 13 -14.50 17.56 30.58
N THR A 14 -13.73 18.31 31.38
CA THR A 14 -14.24 19.11 32.50
C THR A 14 -15.17 20.24 32.05
N HIS A 15 -14.84 20.90 30.94
CA HIS A 15 -15.62 21.98 30.35
C HIS A 15 -15.79 21.78 28.85
N ASP A 16 -17.03 21.84 28.37
CA ASP A 16 -17.36 21.71 26.96
C ASP A 16 -17.41 23.08 26.25
N THR A 17 -16.28 23.79 26.23
CA THR A 17 -16.15 25.00 25.41
C THR A 17 -15.55 24.63 24.05
N LEU A 18 -15.90 25.40 23.01
CA LEU A 18 -15.40 25.15 21.64
C LEU A 18 -13.87 25.10 21.57
N SER A 19 -13.18 25.96 22.33
CA SER A 19 -11.72 25.98 22.40
C SER A 19 -11.14 24.67 22.98
N VAL A 20 -11.66 24.21 24.11
CA VAL A 20 -11.17 22.99 24.78
C VAL A 20 -11.53 21.75 23.94
N ARG A 21 -12.72 21.71 23.34
CA ARG A 21 -13.12 20.62 22.45
C ARG A 21 -12.22 20.56 21.20
N LYS A 22 -11.96 21.70 20.57
CA LYS A 22 -11.10 21.78 19.37
C LYS A 22 -9.66 21.34 19.66
N SER A 23 -9.09 21.75 20.80
CA SER A 23 -7.74 21.33 21.19
C SER A 23 -7.67 19.82 21.48
N HIS A 24 -8.72 19.24 22.09
CA HIS A 24 -8.83 17.79 22.28
C HIS A 24 -8.87 17.03 20.95
N LEU A 25 -9.72 17.45 20.00
CA LEU A 25 -9.91 16.78 18.70
C LEU A 25 -8.68 16.82 17.81
N VAL A 26 -7.88 17.89 17.87
CA VAL A 26 -6.60 18.01 17.13
C VAL A 26 -5.43 17.40 17.94
N GLY A 27 -5.69 16.91 19.15
CA GLY A 27 -4.70 16.29 20.01
C GLY A 27 -4.10 15.03 19.41
N LYS A 28 -2.77 14.89 19.49
CA LYS A 28 -2.03 13.73 18.93
C LYS A 28 -2.55 12.37 19.39
N ASN A 29 -2.95 12.26 20.68
CA ASN A 29 -3.47 11.01 21.21
C ASN A 29 -4.85 10.68 20.62
N HIS A 30 -5.75 11.66 20.56
CA HIS A 30 -7.07 11.51 19.94
C HIS A 30 -6.92 11.09 18.47
N LEU A 31 -6.13 11.81 17.67
CA LEU A 31 -5.90 11.48 16.26
C LEU A 31 -5.38 10.06 16.05
N ARG A 32 -4.47 9.58 16.91
CA ARG A 32 -3.96 8.21 16.86
C ARG A 32 -5.06 7.19 17.14
N ILE A 33 -5.82 7.37 18.23
CA ILE A 33 -6.89 6.45 18.63
C ILE A 33 -8.00 6.42 17.57
N THR A 34 -8.44 7.57 17.10
CA THR A 34 -9.45 7.70 16.04
C THR A 34 -8.96 7.05 14.74
N ALA A 35 -7.70 7.28 14.33
CA ALA A 35 -7.13 6.62 13.16
C ALA A 35 -7.08 5.09 13.33
N ASP A 36 -6.69 4.58 14.50
CA ASP A 36 -6.64 3.15 14.78
C ASP A 36 -8.04 2.52 14.83
N TYR A 37 -9.04 3.23 15.35
CA TYR A 37 -10.44 2.80 15.31
C TYR A 37 -10.91 2.58 13.87
N TYR A 38 -10.77 3.58 12.99
CA TYR A 38 -11.22 3.45 11.60
C TYR A 38 -10.40 2.44 10.80
N ARG A 39 -9.08 2.34 11.06
CA ARG A 39 -8.24 1.29 10.48
C ARG A 39 -8.72 -0.10 10.87
N ASN A 40 -9.09 -0.32 12.13
CA ASN A 40 -9.60 -1.60 12.61
C ASN A 40 -10.99 -1.87 12.05
N LYS A 41 -11.91 -0.90 12.09
CA LYS A 41 -13.25 -1.03 11.52
C LYS A 41 -13.21 -1.41 10.03
N ALA A 42 -12.37 -0.72 9.24
CA ALA A 42 -12.20 -1.02 7.82
C ALA A 42 -11.61 -2.43 7.60
N ARG A 43 -10.65 -2.84 8.45
CA ARG A 43 -10.09 -4.21 8.43
C ARG A 43 -11.14 -5.25 8.78
N ASP A 44 -11.98 -4.99 9.76
CA ASP A 44 -13.01 -5.93 10.22
C ASP A 44 -14.04 -6.15 9.12
N VAL A 45 -14.58 -5.06 8.54
CA VAL A 45 -15.51 -5.13 7.40
C VAL A 45 -14.89 -5.87 6.22
N SER A 46 -13.64 -5.58 5.87
CA SER A 46 -12.95 -6.25 4.76
C SER A 46 -12.61 -7.73 5.04
N SER A 47 -12.37 -8.10 6.29
CA SER A 47 -12.02 -9.47 6.68
C SER A 47 -13.23 -10.34 7.06
N LYS A 48 -14.40 -9.73 7.22
CA LYS A 48 -15.64 -10.43 7.55
C LYS A 48 -16.00 -11.38 6.41
N HIS A 49 -16.14 -12.66 6.74
CA HIS A 49 -16.41 -13.73 5.77
C HIS A 49 -17.74 -14.40 6.09
N ASP A 50 -18.82 -13.63 5.93
CA ASP A 50 -20.18 -14.11 6.15
C ASP A 50 -20.65 -14.86 4.89
N HIS A 51 -21.03 -16.12 5.06
CA HIS A 51 -21.58 -16.93 3.97
C HIS A 51 -23.08 -16.69 3.80
N LYS A 52 -23.56 -16.77 2.56
CA LYS A 52 -25.00 -16.75 2.27
C LYS A 52 -25.68 -17.98 2.88
N LYS A 53 -26.93 -17.82 3.33
CA LYS A 53 -27.75 -18.96 3.72
C LYS A 53 -27.97 -19.85 2.50
N HIS A 54 -27.65 -21.13 2.63
CA HIS A 54 -27.84 -22.11 1.56
C HIS A 54 -29.15 -22.87 1.77
N HIS A 55 -30.15 -22.60 0.94
CA HIS A 55 -31.38 -23.37 0.89
C HIS A 55 -31.23 -24.51 -0.11
N ARG A 56 -30.97 -25.72 0.39
CA ARG A 56 -30.78 -26.90 -0.46
C ARG A 56 -32.13 -27.50 -0.85
N GLY A 57 -32.55 -27.28 -2.08
CA GLY A 57 -33.69 -27.97 -2.68
C GLY A 57 -33.42 -29.45 -2.92
N LYS A 58 -34.48 -30.27 -2.98
CA LYS A 58 -34.36 -31.67 -3.38
C LYS A 58 -34.06 -31.76 -4.86
N ARG A 59 -32.87 -32.25 -5.21
CA ARG A 59 -32.45 -32.52 -6.60
C ARG A 59 -33.38 -33.55 -7.25
N GLY A 60 -33.85 -33.26 -8.46
CA GLY A 60 -34.78 -34.11 -9.21
C GLY A 60 -34.14 -35.41 -9.71
N ARG A 61 -34.96 -36.41 -10.09
CA ARG A 61 -34.49 -37.73 -10.53
C ARG A 61 -33.63 -37.66 -11.80
N LYS A 62 -34.13 -36.97 -12.85
CA LYS A 62 -33.39 -36.75 -14.11
C LYS A 62 -32.04 -36.06 -13.91
N GLU A 63 -31.96 -35.09 -12.98
CA GLU A 63 -30.71 -34.40 -12.65
C GLU A 63 -29.67 -35.32 -12.00
N ARG A 64 -30.14 -36.25 -11.15
CA ARG A 64 -29.28 -37.27 -10.52
C ARG A 64 -28.85 -38.34 -11.52
N GLU A 65 -29.74 -38.71 -12.44
CA GLU A 65 -29.46 -39.67 -13.51
C GLU A 65 -28.44 -39.07 -14.49
N ASN A 66 -28.62 -37.84 -14.98
CA ASN A 66 -27.62 -37.14 -15.79
C ASN A 66 -26.27 -37.02 -15.06
N ALA A 67 -26.27 -36.69 -13.76
CA ALA A 67 -25.03 -36.61 -12.98
C ALA A 67 -24.35 -37.99 -12.78
N LYS A 68 -25.11 -39.09 -12.88
CA LYS A 68 -24.60 -40.47 -12.84
C LYS A 68 -24.19 -40.97 -14.23
N GLU A 69 -24.93 -40.63 -15.27
CA GLU A 69 -24.61 -40.94 -16.68
C GLU A 69 -23.33 -40.23 -17.11
N ILE A 70 -23.18 -38.94 -16.78
CA ILE A 70 -21.91 -38.19 -16.95
C ILE A 70 -20.77 -38.79 -16.10
N ALA A 71 -21.08 -39.49 -15.01
CA ALA A 71 -20.08 -40.20 -14.21
C ALA A 71 -19.73 -41.60 -14.76
N ASN A 72 -20.58 -42.20 -15.59
CA ASN A 72 -20.45 -43.58 -16.08
C ASN A 72 -20.08 -43.70 -17.58
N ALA A 73 -20.31 -42.66 -18.40
CA ALA A 73 -20.15 -42.71 -19.87
C ALA A 73 -18.70 -42.62 -20.36
N ASP A 74 -17.75 -42.30 -19.50
CA ASP A 74 -16.33 -42.19 -19.84
C ASP A 74 -15.50 -43.08 -18.90
N ALA A 75 -14.94 -44.17 -19.41
CA ALA A 75 -14.03 -45.05 -18.65
C ALA A 75 -12.74 -44.33 -18.18
N ASN A 76 -12.53 -43.06 -18.56
CA ASN A 76 -11.37 -42.24 -18.24
C ASN A 76 -11.70 -40.77 -17.85
N ALA A 77 -12.97 -40.37 -17.66
CA ALA A 77 -13.33 -38.95 -17.52
C ALA A 77 -14.27 -38.54 -16.37
N ASN A 78 -14.40 -39.34 -15.30
CA ASN A 78 -14.94 -38.81 -14.04
C ASN A 78 -14.54 -39.63 -12.80
N GLU A 79 -13.24 -39.82 -12.58
CA GLU A 79 -12.80 -40.09 -11.21
C GLU A 79 -13.20 -38.92 -10.30
N LYS A 80 -13.73 -39.21 -9.11
CA LYS A 80 -14.07 -38.21 -8.09
C LYS A 80 -12.98 -37.13 -8.05
N ILE A 81 -13.34 -35.88 -8.33
CA ILE A 81 -12.37 -34.79 -8.38
C ILE A 81 -11.63 -34.73 -7.04
N LYS A 82 -10.32 -34.93 -7.08
CA LYS A 82 -9.48 -34.86 -5.90
C LYS A 82 -9.47 -33.42 -5.38
N VAL A 83 -10.05 -33.22 -4.20
CA VAL A 83 -10.02 -31.92 -3.51
C VAL A 83 -8.66 -31.77 -2.83
N THR A 84 -7.86 -30.80 -3.28
CA THR A 84 -6.59 -30.47 -2.64
C THR A 84 -6.79 -29.70 -1.34
N CYS A 85 -6.21 -30.23 -0.26
CA CYS A 85 -6.33 -29.67 1.08
C CYS A 85 -4.93 -29.46 1.66
N LEU A 86 -4.59 -28.20 1.93
CA LEU A 86 -3.31 -27.83 2.53
C LEU A 86 -3.27 -28.04 4.05
N SER A 87 -2.07 -28.20 4.60
CA SER A 87 -1.84 -28.22 6.05
C SER A 87 -2.16 -26.85 6.68
N ASN A 88 -2.51 -26.83 7.97
CA ASN A 88 -2.76 -25.58 8.71
C ASN A 88 -1.57 -24.61 8.67
N ARG A 89 -0.34 -25.14 8.75
CA ARG A 89 0.89 -24.32 8.66
C ARG A 89 1.00 -23.63 7.30
N GLU A 90 0.72 -24.36 6.24
CA GLU A 90 0.76 -23.86 4.85
C GLU A 90 -0.36 -22.84 4.59
N LYS A 91 -1.60 -23.14 5.00
CA LYS A 91 -2.73 -22.21 4.92
C LYS A 91 -2.41 -20.88 5.61
N LYS A 92 -1.88 -20.92 6.84
CA LYS A 92 -1.49 -19.72 7.59
C LYS A 92 -0.40 -18.91 6.88
N ARG A 93 0.59 -19.58 6.27
CA ARG A 93 1.63 -18.91 5.46
C ARG A 93 1.01 -18.26 4.23
N ASN A 94 0.20 -18.99 3.47
CA ASN A 94 -0.41 -18.51 2.22
C ASN A 94 -1.35 -17.33 2.46
N LEU A 95 -2.17 -17.37 3.52
CA LEU A 95 -3.04 -16.25 3.90
C LEU A 95 -2.24 -14.98 4.28
N ARG A 96 -1.12 -15.13 5.00
CA ARG A 96 -0.22 -14.00 5.31
C ARG A 96 0.36 -13.38 4.04
N VAL A 97 0.84 -14.21 3.11
CA VAL A 97 1.38 -13.73 1.82
C VAL A 97 0.28 -13.03 1.01
N LYS A 98 -0.90 -13.63 0.89
CA LYS A 98 -2.05 -13.06 0.18
C LYS A 98 -2.43 -11.68 0.74
N LYS A 99 -2.51 -11.54 2.06
CA LYS A 99 -2.86 -10.27 2.71
C LYS A 99 -1.82 -9.18 2.45
N THR A 100 -0.53 -9.52 2.50
CA THR A 100 0.55 -8.58 2.18
C THR A 100 0.50 -8.16 0.71
N ASN A 101 0.33 -9.11 -0.21
CA ASN A 101 0.24 -8.81 -1.64
C ASN A 101 -0.96 -7.91 -1.96
N GLN A 102 -2.13 -8.17 -1.37
CA GLN A 102 -3.31 -7.31 -1.52
C GLN A 102 -3.07 -5.90 -0.99
N LYS A 103 -2.40 -5.77 0.16
CA LYS A 103 -2.05 -4.46 0.72
C LYS A 103 -1.08 -3.69 -0.18
N GLU A 104 -0.04 -4.35 -0.68
CA GLU A 104 0.92 -3.74 -1.60
C GLU A 104 0.25 -3.30 -2.90
N LEU A 105 -0.59 -4.15 -3.49
CA LEU A 105 -1.36 -3.81 -4.69
C LEU A 105 -2.28 -2.61 -4.48
N ALA A 106 -2.93 -2.50 -3.32
CA ALA A 106 -3.80 -1.36 -3.00
C ALA A 106 -3.05 -0.05 -2.72
N GLN A 107 -1.79 -0.13 -2.29
CA GLN A 107 -0.96 1.04 -1.97
C GLN A 107 -0.15 1.55 -3.17
N ASN A 108 0.12 0.68 -4.14
CA ASN A 108 0.93 1.02 -5.30
C ASN A 108 0.13 1.88 -6.29
N SER A 109 0.75 2.94 -6.79
CA SER A 109 0.25 3.80 -7.86
C SER A 109 1.28 3.94 -8.97
N ILE A 110 0.81 4.22 -10.19
CA ILE A 110 1.67 4.38 -11.37
C ILE A 110 2.02 5.87 -11.50
N ASN A 111 3.26 6.24 -11.14
CA ASN A 111 3.75 7.63 -11.17
C ASN A 111 4.81 7.86 -12.26
N THR A 112 4.83 7.05 -13.31
CA THR A 112 5.85 7.10 -14.38
C THR A 112 5.86 8.43 -15.13
N LEU A 113 4.69 9.06 -15.31
CA LEU A 113 4.59 10.35 -15.99
C LEU A 113 5.33 11.46 -15.26
N GLN A 114 5.27 11.48 -13.93
CA GLN A 114 6.00 12.46 -13.13
C GLN A 114 7.52 12.35 -13.35
N LEU A 115 8.05 11.14 -13.47
CA LEU A 115 9.47 10.91 -13.76
C LEU A 115 9.83 11.23 -15.22
N LEU A 116 8.92 10.95 -16.15
CA LEU A 116 9.15 11.15 -17.59
C LEU A 116 9.24 12.64 -17.96
N TYR A 117 8.39 13.46 -17.34
CA TYR A 117 8.33 14.89 -17.58
C TYR A 117 9.29 15.69 -16.69
N ASP A 118 10.15 15.05 -15.91
CA ASP A 118 11.13 15.76 -15.11
C ASP A 118 12.11 16.53 -16.02
N GLY A 119 12.23 17.84 -15.77
CA GLY A 119 13.00 18.76 -16.61
C GLY A 119 12.23 19.38 -17.79
N SER A 120 10.95 19.02 -18.00
CA SER A 120 10.11 19.70 -18.99
C SER A 120 9.82 21.16 -18.61
N PRO A 121 9.63 22.07 -19.60
CA PRO A 121 9.21 23.42 -19.31
C PRO A 121 7.84 23.41 -18.62
N GLY A 122 7.70 24.12 -17.50
CA GLY A 122 6.45 24.18 -16.75
C GLY A 122 6.19 22.98 -15.81
N TYR A 123 7.11 22.01 -15.68
CA TYR A 123 6.99 20.89 -14.73
C TYR A 123 6.55 21.35 -13.34
N SER A 124 7.21 22.39 -12.84
CA SER A 124 7.02 22.92 -11.49
C SER A 124 5.65 23.56 -11.24
N LYS A 125 4.86 23.81 -12.29
CA LYS A 125 3.50 24.38 -12.18
C LYS A 125 2.42 23.31 -12.12
N VAL A 126 2.71 22.08 -12.59
CA VAL A 126 1.72 21.00 -12.76
C VAL A 126 1.98 19.83 -11.81
N PHE A 127 3.23 19.36 -11.75
CA PHE A 127 3.63 18.16 -11.01
C PHE A 127 4.07 18.43 -9.55
N ILE A 128 4.22 19.70 -9.17
CA ILE A 128 4.49 20.09 -7.78
C ILE A 128 3.18 20.55 -7.16
N ASP A 129 2.60 19.73 -6.29
CA ASP A 129 1.30 19.98 -5.67
C ASP A 129 1.23 21.34 -4.95
N ALA A 130 2.33 21.76 -4.30
CA ALA A 130 2.41 23.04 -3.60
C ALA A 130 2.31 24.27 -4.51
N ASN A 131 2.58 24.11 -5.82
CA ASN A 131 2.58 25.18 -6.81
C ASN A 131 1.35 25.16 -7.72
N ARG A 132 0.49 24.16 -7.60
CA ARG A 132 -0.76 24.06 -8.37
C ARG A 132 -1.77 25.10 -7.90
N PHE A 133 -2.58 25.62 -8.83
CA PHE A 133 -3.57 26.64 -8.51
C PHE A 133 -4.82 26.10 -7.81
N ASP A 134 -5.17 24.83 -8.05
CA ASP A 134 -6.36 24.19 -7.48
C ASP A 134 -6.17 23.75 -6.03
N ILE A 135 -5.02 23.16 -5.72
CA ILE A 135 -4.74 22.57 -4.39
C ILE A 135 -3.58 23.21 -3.64
N GLY A 136 -2.79 24.10 -4.26
CA GLY A 136 -1.54 24.62 -3.67
C GLY A 136 -1.73 25.32 -2.34
N ASP A 137 -2.80 26.10 -2.20
CA ASP A 137 -3.11 26.80 -0.95
C ASP A 137 -3.53 25.81 0.16
N LEU A 138 -4.30 24.77 -0.19
CA LEU A 138 -4.66 23.70 0.75
C LEU A 138 -3.42 22.90 1.21
N VAL A 139 -2.49 22.62 0.29
CA VAL A 139 -1.23 21.92 0.61
C VAL A 139 -0.37 22.76 1.56
N LYS A 140 -0.31 24.08 1.37
CA LYS A 140 0.42 24.99 2.27
C LYS A 140 -0.27 25.10 3.64
N ALA A 141 -1.59 25.29 3.67
CA ALA A 141 -2.37 25.46 4.90
C ALA A 141 -2.45 24.17 5.75
N SER A 142 -2.38 23.00 5.12
CA SER A 142 -2.41 21.69 5.81
C SER A 142 -1.08 21.30 6.45
N LYS A 143 0.01 22.06 6.23
CA LYS A 143 1.28 21.84 6.93
C LYS A 143 1.07 22.00 8.44
N LEU A 144 1.32 20.92 9.18
CA LEU A 144 1.12 20.87 10.62
C LEU A 144 2.06 21.84 11.37
N PRO A 145 1.60 22.43 12.48
CA PRO A 145 2.44 23.31 13.29
C PRO A 145 3.61 22.51 13.87
N GLN A 146 4.84 22.90 13.52
CA GLN A 146 6.07 22.27 13.99
C GLN A 146 6.47 22.82 15.37
N ARG A 147 5.63 22.57 16.38
CA ARG A 147 5.90 23.05 17.77
C ARG A 147 7.04 22.30 18.46
N ALA A 148 7.38 21.10 17.98
CA ALA A 148 8.46 20.28 18.52
C ALA A 148 9.67 20.33 17.58
N ASN A 149 10.70 21.06 17.97
CA ASN A 149 11.90 21.29 17.14
C ASN A 149 12.73 20.02 16.89
N GLU A 150 12.64 19.03 17.78
CA GLU A 150 13.43 17.79 17.71
C GLU A 150 13.20 16.97 16.44
N ARG A 151 11.99 16.98 15.88
CA ARG A 151 11.65 16.18 14.69
C ARG A 151 12.35 16.67 13.43
N SER A 152 12.58 17.98 13.33
CA SER A 152 13.28 18.59 12.21
C SER A 152 14.79 18.33 12.29
N ALA A 153 15.36 18.26 13.50
CA ALA A 153 16.78 17.95 13.70
C ALA A 153 17.13 16.48 13.39
N GLN A 154 16.20 15.55 13.57
CA GLN A 154 16.42 14.12 13.29
C GLN A 154 16.51 13.79 11.79
N HIS A 155 16.01 14.67 10.93
CA HIS A 155 16.06 14.51 9.48
C HIS A 155 17.08 15.50 8.90
N ALA A 156 18.28 15.01 8.58
CA ALA A 156 19.33 15.77 7.90
C ALA A 156 19.26 15.86 6.35
N PRO A 157 18.29 15.30 5.59
CA PRO A 157 18.29 15.51 4.14
C PRO A 157 17.88 16.95 3.81
N ARG A 158 18.59 17.57 2.86
CA ARG A 158 18.22 18.88 2.32
C ARG A 158 16.79 18.83 1.77
N GLN A 159 15.93 19.74 2.23
CA GLN A 159 14.62 19.94 1.62
C GLN A 159 14.82 20.64 0.28
N THR A 160 14.69 19.91 -0.83
CA THR A 160 14.77 20.48 -2.17
C THR A 160 13.38 20.91 -2.63
N SER A 161 12.95 22.11 -2.24
CA SER A 161 11.73 22.72 -2.77
C SER A 161 11.99 23.32 -4.14
N ARG A 162 11.23 22.91 -5.15
CA ARG A 162 11.29 23.47 -6.50
C ARG A 162 10.37 24.68 -6.64
N SER A 163 10.90 25.77 -7.19
CA SER A 163 10.18 27.04 -7.28
C SER A 163 9.18 27.02 -8.43
N ARG A 164 8.10 27.80 -8.30
CA ARG A 164 7.14 28.01 -9.39
C ARG A 164 7.76 28.81 -10.55
N ASP A 165 8.76 29.62 -10.25
CA ASP A 165 9.39 30.59 -11.17
C ASP A 165 10.58 30.01 -11.95
N GLU A 166 10.72 28.68 -11.96
CA GLU A 166 11.73 28.00 -12.77
C GLU A 166 11.48 28.24 -14.27
N THR A 167 12.54 28.62 -14.98
CA THR A 167 12.57 28.81 -16.43
C THR A 167 13.25 27.63 -17.12
N CYS A 168 13.09 27.52 -18.45
CA CYS A 168 13.76 26.46 -19.22
C CYS A 168 15.28 26.66 -19.36
N GLU A 169 15.80 27.85 -19.04
CA GLU A 169 17.22 28.22 -19.20
C GLU A 169 18.14 27.48 -18.22
N SER A 170 17.63 27.02 -17.07
CA SER A 170 18.46 26.40 -16.05
C SER A 170 19.02 25.03 -16.43
N ASN A 171 18.41 24.34 -17.41
CA ASN A 171 18.91 23.05 -17.91
C ASN A 171 18.72 22.96 -19.44
N PRO A 172 19.55 23.65 -20.23
CA PRO A 172 19.42 23.70 -21.69
C PRO A 172 19.80 22.36 -22.34
N TYR A 173 20.62 21.54 -21.68
CA TYR A 173 21.09 20.26 -22.19
C TYR A 173 20.82 19.11 -21.21
N PRO A 174 19.56 18.62 -21.12
CA PRO A 174 19.17 17.60 -20.14
C PRO A 174 19.93 16.27 -20.24
N ARG A 175 20.57 15.98 -21.38
CA ARG A 175 21.37 14.76 -21.58
C ARG A 175 22.75 14.83 -20.92
N LEU A 176 23.29 16.03 -20.67
CA LEU A 176 24.59 16.22 -20.03
C LEU A 176 24.47 16.14 -18.50
N THR A 177 23.29 16.44 -17.94
CA THR A 177 23.02 16.44 -16.51
C THR A 177 22.70 15.04 -15.95
N ASN A 178 23.46 14.01 -16.38
CA ASN A 178 23.34 12.62 -15.94
C ASN A 178 21.88 12.12 -15.79
N PRO A 179 21.11 12.02 -16.88
CA PRO A 179 19.74 11.53 -16.80
C PRO A 179 19.72 10.07 -16.31
N LYS A 180 18.92 9.78 -15.29
CA LYS A 180 18.68 8.39 -14.86
C LYS A 180 17.89 7.67 -15.97
N ARG A 181 18.29 6.45 -16.31
CA ARG A 181 17.52 5.60 -17.21
C ARG A 181 16.19 5.22 -16.57
N LEU A 182 15.15 5.08 -17.39
CA LEU A 182 13.86 4.58 -16.94
C LEU A 182 14.04 3.18 -16.36
N GLU A 183 13.31 2.90 -15.28
CA GLU A 183 13.32 1.58 -14.67
C GLU A 183 12.66 0.57 -15.64
N PRO A 184 13.20 -0.66 -15.72
CA PRO A 184 12.59 -1.70 -16.54
C PRO A 184 11.17 -2.05 -16.04
N PRO A 185 10.31 -2.59 -16.92
CA PRO A 185 9.00 -3.05 -16.52
C PRO A 185 9.11 -4.15 -15.45
N LYS A 186 8.34 -3.99 -14.37
CA LYS A 186 8.29 -4.98 -13.29
C LYS A 186 7.49 -6.20 -13.74
N ILE A 187 7.94 -7.39 -13.35
CA ILE A 187 7.29 -8.66 -13.69
C ILE A 187 6.78 -9.37 -12.45
N LEU A 188 5.85 -10.30 -12.63
CA LEU A 188 5.34 -11.11 -11.53
C LEU A 188 6.41 -12.11 -11.08
N SER A 189 6.85 -11.99 -9.82
CA SER A 189 7.87 -12.88 -9.25
C SER A 189 7.50 -14.36 -9.34
N GLN A 190 6.20 -14.71 -9.22
CA GLN A 190 5.71 -16.09 -9.33
C GLN A 190 5.89 -16.71 -10.74
N TRP A 191 6.03 -15.88 -11.77
CA TRP A 191 6.23 -16.30 -13.17
C TRP A 191 7.57 -15.81 -13.72
N SER A 192 8.53 -15.49 -12.86
CA SER A 192 9.83 -15.00 -13.31
C SER A 192 10.64 -16.03 -14.11
N ASN A 193 10.27 -17.31 -14.07
CA ASN A 193 10.89 -18.39 -14.83
C ASN A 193 10.45 -18.45 -16.30
N THR A 194 9.42 -17.70 -16.71
CA THR A 194 8.95 -17.67 -18.10
C THR A 194 9.67 -16.63 -18.95
N ILE A 195 10.57 -15.83 -18.37
CA ILE A 195 11.35 -14.83 -19.12
C ILE A 195 12.40 -15.53 -20.00
N PRO A 196 12.65 -15.05 -21.23
CA PRO A 196 13.75 -15.55 -22.05
C PRO A 196 15.09 -15.48 -21.30
N LYS A 197 15.90 -16.55 -21.42
CA LYS A 197 17.20 -16.65 -20.72
C LYS A 197 18.27 -15.75 -21.34
N THR A 198 18.11 -15.38 -22.60
CA THR A 198 19.03 -14.56 -23.38
C THR A 198 18.29 -13.37 -23.98
N SER A 199 18.99 -12.24 -24.14
CA SER A 199 18.51 -11.14 -24.99
C SER A 199 18.98 -11.31 -26.42
N ILE A 200 18.34 -10.55 -27.32
CA ILE A 200 18.70 -10.48 -28.73
C ILE A 200 20.07 -9.82 -28.92
N PHE A 201 20.34 -8.72 -28.21
CA PHE A 201 21.59 -7.98 -28.32
C PHE A 201 22.51 -8.22 -27.13
N PHE A 202 23.81 -8.21 -27.39
CA PHE A 202 24.82 -8.16 -26.34
C PHE A 202 24.79 -6.79 -25.67
N SER A 203 24.65 -6.78 -24.36
CA SER A 203 24.78 -5.58 -23.54
C SER A 203 25.57 -5.90 -22.29
N THR A 204 26.57 -5.08 -22.00
CA THR A 204 27.46 -5.23 -20.84
C THR A 204 26.70 -5.09 -19.52
N ASP A 205 25.86 -4.06 -19.41
CA ASP A 205 25.23 -3.68 -18.14
C ASP A 205 23.72 -4.01 -18.09
N ILE A 206 23.03 -4.02 -19.24
CA ILE A 206 21.56 -3.95 -19.27
C ILE A 206 20.95 -5.26 -18.77
N LEU A 207 21.46 -6.45 -19.13
CA LEU A 207 20.77 -7.70 -18.78
C LEU A 207 20.78 -7.99 -17.28
N GLN A 208 21.93 -7.85 -16.65
CA GLN A 208 22.04 -8.13 -15.22
C GLN A 208 21.30 -7.08 -14.40
N THR A 209 21.36 -5.80 -14.78
CA THR A 209 20.64 -4.73 -14.10
C THR A 209 19.14 -4.86 -14.29
N THR A 210 18.65 -5.06 -15.52
CA THR A 210 17.22 -5.19 -15.81
C THR A 210 16.58 -6.42 -15.17
N ILE A 211 17.26 -7.58 -15.17
CA ILE A 211 16.76 -8.77 -14.48
C ILE A 211 16.76 -8.56 -12.97
N LYS A 212 17.80 -7.94 -12.39
CA LYS A 212 17.84 -7.64 -10.95
C LYS A 212 16.75 -6.63 -10.57
N GLU A 213 16.55 -5.59 -11.37
CA GLU A 213 15.59 -4.51 -11.11
C GLU A 213 14.13 -4.91 -11.33
N SER A 214 13.83 -5.67 -12.38
CA SER A 214 12.48 -6.21 -12.62
C SER A 214 12.02 -7.19 -11.53
N LYS A 215 12.98 -7.84 -10.84
CA LYS A 215 12.75 -8.72 -9.68
C LYS A 215 12.69 -7.98 -8.34
N LYS A 216 13.05 -6.68 -8.29
CA LYS A 216 12.94 -5.91 -7.03
C LYS A 216 11.48 -5.84 -6.63
N ARG A 217 11.18 -6.26 -5.41
CA ARG A 217 9.84 -6.09 -4.82
C ARG A 217 9.50 -4.61 -4.81
N ILE A 218 8.27 -4.28 -5.18
CA ILE A 218 7.74 -2.92 -5.01
C ILE A 218 7.68 -2.66 -3.51
N LEU A 219 8.68 -1.95 -3.00
CA LEU A 219 8.60 -1.35 -1.68
C LEU A 219 7.85 -0.02 -1.86
N PRO A 220 6.82 0.26 -1.05
CA PRO A 220 6.26 1.60 -1.04
C PRO A 220 7.37 2.58 -0.64
N ASP A 221 7.49 3.70 -1.35
CA ASP A 221 8.37 4.79 -0.96
C ASP A 221 8.08 5.15 0.51
N GLY A 222 9.09 5.02 1.36
CA GLY A 222 8.98 5.25 2.80
C GLY A 222 9.04 4.01 3.70
N ALA A 223 8.99 2.78 3.18
CA ALA A 223 9.27 1.57 3.96
C ALA A 223 10.79 1.33 4.08
N ARG A 224 11.51 2.25 4.75
CA ARG A 224 12.77 1.85 5.38
C ARG A 224 12.45 0.67 6.29
N LYS A 225 13.15 -0.46 6.12
CA LYS A 225 13.11 -1.55 7.12
C LYS A 225 13.27 -0.88 8.49
N PRO A 226 12.39 -1.12 9.48
CA PRO A 226 12.78 -0.77 10.84
C PRO A 226 14.09 -1.49 11.08
N LEU A 227 15.15 -0.74 11.44
CA LEU A 227 16.34 -1.35 12.00
C LEU A 227 15.85 -2.32 13.06
N SER A 228 16.33 -3.56 12.99
CA SER A 228 16.05 -4.63 13.94
C SER A 228 16.07 -4.06 15.36
N SER A 229 14.89 -3.80 15.93
CA SER A 229 14.78 -3.46 17.33
C SER A 229 15.07 -4.75 18.08
N ASN A 230 16.35 -4.96 18.39
CA ASN A 230 16.78 -6.02 19.28
C ASN A 230 15.90 -5.99 20.54
N GLY A 231 15.18 -7.10 20.74
CA GLY A 231 14.60 -7.57 22.00
C GLY A 231 14.22 -6.54 23.06
N LEU A 232 13.13 -5.80 22.87
CA LEU A 232 12.37 -5.32 24.03
C LEU A 232 11.48 -6.47 24.53
N LYS A 233 12.01 -7.21 25.52
CA LYS A 233 11.28 -8.21 26.29
C LYS A 233 9.97 -7.60 26.78
N ARG A 234 8.83 -8.15 26.36
CA ARG A 234 7.52 -7.86 26.96
C ARG A 234 7.60 -8.25 28.45
N ARG A 235 7.59 -7.26 29.35
CA ARG A 235 7.19 -7.49 30.74
C ARG A 235 5.74 -7.98 30.71
N ARG A 236 5.52 -9.23 31.11
CA ARG A 236 4.18 -9.69 31.48
C ARG A 236 3.89 -9.06 32.83
N TYR A 237 2.84 -8.26 32.91
CA TYR A 237 2.16 -8.04 34.18
C TYR A 237 1.33 -9.30 34.43
N GLY A 238 1.72 -10.08 35.43
CA GLY A 238 0.86 -11.06 36.09
C GLY A 238 0.41 -10.46 37.43
N ASN A 239 -0.79 -10.86 37.84
CA ASN A 239 -1.52 -10.46 39.05
C ASN A 239 -0.65 -10.15 40.28
#